data_AF-A0A529HD60-F1
#
_entry.id   AF-A0A529HD60-F1
#
_cell.length_a   1.000
_cell.length_b   1.000
_cell.length_c   1.000
_cell.angle_alpha   90.00
_cell.angle_beta   90.00
_cell.angle_gamma   90.00
#
_symmetry.space_group_name_H-M   'P 1'
#
loop_
_entity.id
_entity.type
_entity.pdbx_description
1 polymer ?
#
loop_
_entity_poly.entity_id
_entity_poly.type
_entity_poly.pdbx_seq_one_letter_code
_entity_poly.pdbx_strand_id
1 'polypeptide(L)'
;VDLQALGEQQITVDCDVIQADGGTRTASITGGWVALHDCLRWMEARQMASVAKVLKDHVAAISCGIHDGQPVLDLDYLEDSSAGTDANFVMTGKGGIVEIQGTAEGEPF
;
A
#
# COMPACT_ATOMS: atom_id res chain seq x y z
N VAL A 1 6.11 11.10 0.58
CA VAL A 1 6.89 11.77 1.65
C VAL A 1 7.74 12.89 1.06
N ASP A 2 7.93 13.98 1.81
CA ASP A 2 8.98 14.98 1.55
C ASP A 2 10.23 14.61 2.37
N LEU A 3 11.26 14.09 1.68
CA LEU A 3 12.49 13.67 2.34
C LEU A 3 13.37 14.85 2.79
N GLN A 4 13.23 16.02 2.16
CA GLN A 4 13.95 17.22 2.60
C GLN A 4 13.37 17.75 3.91
N ALA A 5 12.04 17.78 4.00
CA ALA A 5 11.35 18.18 5.23
C ALA A 5 11.54 17.16 6.39
N LEU A 6 11.80 15.89 6.07
CA LEU A 6 12.13 14.86 7.06
C LEU A 6 13.54 15.06 7.65
N GLY A 7 14.46 15.64 6.88
CA GLY A 7 15.85 15.83 7.28
C GLY A 7 16.67 14.54 7.22
N GLU A 8 17.83 14.53 7.87
CA GLU A 8 18.76 13.38 7.93
C GLU A 8 18.27 12.32 8.93
N GLN A 9 17.09 11.77 8.67
CA GLN A 9 16.46 10.72 9.47
C GLN A 9 16.05 9.57 8.54
N GLN A 10 16.23 8.35 9.01
CA GLN A 10 15.74 7.15 8.34
C GLN A 10 14.58 6.57 9.15
N ILE A 11 13.47 6.28 8.47
CA ILE A 11 12.35 5.54 9.04
C ILE A 11 12.31 4.17 8.37
N THR A 12 12.40 3.12 9.16
CA THR A 12 12.19 1.75 8.71
C THR A 12 10.76 1.36 9.03
N VAL A 13 10.03 0.89 8.02
CA VAL A 13 8.70 0.29 8.18
C VAL A 13 8.86 -1.21 7.99
N ASP A 14 8.45 -1.98 8.99
CA ASP A 14 8.51 -3.43 8.97
C ASP A 14 7.10 -3.99 9.03
N CYS A 15 6.81 -4.95 8.16
CA CYS A 15 5.47 -5.50 7.96
C CYS A 15 5.54 -7.03 8.01
N ASP A 16 5.28 -7.58 9.20
CA ASP A 16 5.22 -9.02 9.42
C ASP A 16 3.80 -9.56 9.25
N VAL A 17 3.62 -10.46 8.29
CA VAL A 17 2.35 -11.15 8.07
C VAL A 17 2.20 -12.27 9.09
N ILE A 18 1.33 -12.07 10.08
CA ILE A 18 1.03 -13.08 11.11
C ILE A 18 0.06 -14.15 10.57
N GLN A 19 -0.87 -13.74 9.70
CA GLN A 19 -1.80 -14.61 8.98
C GLN A 19 -1.97 -14.09 7.55
N ALA A 20 -1.94 -15.00 6.58
CA ALA A 20 -2.09 -14.68 5.16
C ALA A 20 -3.37 -15.31 4.62
N ASP A 21 -4.19 -14.51 3.92
CA ASP A 21 -5.42 -14.94 3.24
C ASP A 21 -5.72 -14.03 2.04
N GLY A 22 -4.73 -13.80 1.18
CA GLY A 22 -4.80 -12.81 0.09
C GLY A 22 -4.43 -11.39 0.54
N GLY A 23 -4.14 -10.51 -0.44
CA GLY A 23 -3.97 -9.07 -0.21
C GLY A 23 -2.85 -8.62 0.75
N THR A 24 -1.91 -9.49 1.15
CA THR A 24 -0.95 -9.16 2.22
C THR A 24 -0.04 -7.97 1.87
N ARG A 25 0.33 -7.81 0.60
CA ARG A 25 1.12 -6.67 0.10
C ARG A 25 0.35 -5.35 0.20
N THR A 26 -0.88 -5.32 -0.30
CA THR A 26 -1.74 -4.13 -0.33
C THR A 26 -2.16 -3.73 1.08
N ALA A 27 -2.45 -4.71 1.94
CA ALA A 27 -2.65 -4.51 3.37
C ALA A 27 -1.41 -3.93 4.06
N SER A 28 -0.21 -4.45 3.76
CA SER A 28 1.06 -3.96 4.32
C SER A 28 1.37 -2.52 3.92
N ILE A 29 1.07 -2.10 2.70
CA ILE A 29 1.24 -0.71 2.26
C ILE A 29 0.27 0.22 3.02
N THR A 30 -1.00 -0.18 3.11
CA THR A 30 -2.03 0.61 3.80
C THR A 30 -1.73 0.73 5.29
N GLY A 31 -1.40 -0.36 5.97
CA GLY A 31 -1.00 -0.35 7.37
C GLY A 31 0.33 0.37 7.62
N GLY A 32 1.30 0.20 6.72
CA GLY A 32 2.60 0.88 6.77
C GLY A 32 2.47 2.40 6.70
N TRP A 33 1.50 2.92 5.93
CA TRP A 33 1.22 4.36 5.91
C TRP A 33 0.71 4.87 7.27
N VAL A 34 -0.18 4.13 7.93
CA VAL A 34 -0.68 4.47 9.27
C VAL A 34 0.47 4.45 10.29
N ALA A 35 1.30 3.40 10.27
CA ALA A 35 2.46 3.29 11.15
C ALA A 35 3.46 4.44 10.93
N LEU A 36 3.71 4.82 9.67
CA LEU A 36 4.55 5.97 9.33
C LEU A 36 3.96 7.28 9.89
N HIS A 37 2.64 7.49 9.74
CA HIS A 37 1.98 8.66 10.28
C HIS A 37 2.16 8.76 11.81
N ASP A 38 1.95 7.66 12.53
CA ASP A 38 2.09 7.63 13.99
C ASP A 38 3.54 7.84 14.43
N CYS A 39 4.52 7.28 13.71
CA CYS A 39 5.94 7.57 13.90
C CYS A 39 6.23 9.07 13.76
N LEU A 40 5.72 9.70 12.69
CA LEU A 40 5.90 11.14 12.46
C LEU A 40 5.20 11.99 13.52
N ARG A 41 4.04 11.58 14.02
CA ARG A 41 3.36 12.25 15.14
C ARG A 41 4.18 12.17 16.42
N TRP A 42 4.78 11.01 16.70
CA TRP A 42 5.69 10.83 17.83
C TRP A 42 6.95 11.71 17.72
N MET A 43 7.50 11.84 16.50
CA MET A 43 8.63 12.73 16.18
C MET A 43 8.25 14.22 16.32
N GLU A 44 7.05 14.60 15.90
CA GLU A 44 6.54 15.96 15.98
C GLU A 44 6.36 16.43 17.42
N ALA A 45 5.86 15.55 18.30
CA ALA A 45 5.79 15.83 19.74
C ALA A 45 7.17 16.08 20.39
N ARG A 46 8.25 15.63 19.75
CA ARG A 46 9.65 15.82 20.17
C ARG A 46 10.38 16.89 19.38
N GLN A 47 9.65 17.65 18.56
CA GLN A 47 10.21 18.73 17.72
C GLN A 47 11.28 18.23 16.73
N MET A 48 11.24 16.96 16.34
CA MET A 48 12.22 16.36 15.41
C MET A 48 11.82 16.58 13.94
N ALA A 49 10.52 16.52 13.64
CA ALA A 49 9.95 16.71 12.31
C ALA A 49 8.54 17.32 12.42
N SER A 50 7.98 17.81 11.32
CA SER A 50 6.57 18.24 11.28
C SER A 50 5.78 17.34 10.34
N VAL A 51 4.70 16.74 10.85
CA VAL A 51 3.86 15.83 10.07
C VAL A 51 3.29 16.54 8.85
N ALA A 52 2.80 17.76 9.04
CA ALA A 52 2.21 18.58 7.98
C ALA A 52 3.21 18.99 6.88
N LYS A 53 4.53 19.01 7.19
CA LYS A 53 5.58 19.28 6.19
C LYS A 53 6.07 18.01 5.50
N VAL A 54 6.12 16.89 6.22
CA VAL A 54 6.70 15.63 5.74
C VAL A 54 5.69 14.80 4.92
N LEU A 55 4.43 14.73 5.35
CA LEU A 55 3.41 13.97 4.63
C LEU A 55 2.74 14.83 3.56
N LYS A 56 2.84 14.37 2.31
CA LYS A 56 2.30 15.07 1.13
C LYS A 56 0.82 14.73 0.86
N ASP A 57 0.44 13.50 1.18
CA ASP A 57 -0.90 12.93 0.96
C ASP A 57 -1.03 11.61 1.74
N HIS A 58 -2.24 11.07 1.79
CA HIS A 58 -2.50 9.69 2.19
C HIS A 58 -2.08 8.72 1.09
N VAL A 59 -1.74 7.49 1.47
CA VAL A 59 -1.51 6.38 0.52
C VAL A 59 -2.25 5.15 1.02
N ALA A 60 -2.93 4.46 0.12
CA ALA A 60 -3.55 3.17 0.35
C ALA A 60 -3.37 2.28 -0.88
N ALA A 61 -3.48 0.97 -0.68
CA ALA A 61 -3.37 0.01 -1.76
C ALA A 61 -4.46 -1.06 -1.67
N ILE A 62 -4.85 -1.59 -2.83
CA ILE A 62 -5.88 -2.63 -2.95
C ILE A 62 -5.58 -3.56 -4.13
N SER A 63 -5.97 -4.82 -4.00
CA SER A 63 -5.90 -5.80 -5.08
C SER A 63 -7.26 -5.90 -5.79
N CYS A 64 -7.25 -6.29 -7.06
CA CYS A 64 -8.44 -6.70 -7.78
C CYS A 64 -8.06 -7.73 -8.85
N GLY A 65 -9.02 -8.47 -9.36
CA GLY A 65 -8.78 -9.42 -10.45
C GLY A 65 -10.05 -9.90 -11.11
N ILE A 66 -9.89 -10.82 -12.06
CA ILE A 66 -10.99 -11.52 -12.70
C ILE A 66 -11.06 -12.94 -12.13
N HIS A 67 -12.10 -13.20 -11.34
CA HIS A 67 -12.41 -14.52 -10.77
C HIS A 67 -13.73 -15.01 -11.37
N ASP A 68 -13.75 -16.23 -11.92
CA ASP A 68 -14.90 -16.81 -12.62
C ASP A 68 -15.55 -15.90 -13.69
N GLY A 69 -14.71 -15.13 -14.40
CA GLY A 69 -15.13 -14.20 -15.44
C GLY A 69 -15.77 -12.91 -14.91
N GLN A 70 -15.75 -12.68 -13.59
CA GLN A 70 -16.25 -11.46 -12.96
C GLN A 70 -15.12 -10.64 -12.34
N PRO A 71 -15.17 -9.30 -12.43
CA PRO A 71 -14.24 -8.45 -11.70
C PRO A 71 -14.56 -8.46 -10.20
N VAL A 72 -13.55 -8.77 -9.39
CA VAL A 72 -13.61 -8.82 -7.93
C VAL A 72 -12.56 -7.87 -7.34
N LEU A 73 -12.92 -7.18 -6.27
CA LEU A 73 -12.06 -6.28 -5.50
C LEU A 73 -11.69 -6.94 -4.19
N ASP A 74 -10.46 -6.71 -3.72
CA ASP A 74 -9.93 -7.22 -2.45
C ASP A 74 -9.92 -8.75 -2.40
N LEU A 75 -9.16 -9.35 -3.34
CA LEU A 75 -9.10 -10.80 -3.52
C LEU A 75 -8.60 -11.50 -2.24
N ASP A 76 -9.36 -12.47 -1.76
CA ASP A 76 -8.87 -13.44 -0.78
C ASP A 76 -7.89 -14.46 -1.41
N TYR A 77 -7.34 -15.38 -0.63
CA TYR A 77 -6.35 -16.34 -1.14
C TYR A 77 -6.91 -17.26 -2.25
N LEU A 78 -8.16 -17.70 -2.13
CA LEU A 78 -8.76 -18.62 -3.10
C LEU A 78 -9.06 -17.89 -4.41
N GLU A 79 -9.56 -16.67 -4.30
CA GLU A 79 -9.82 -15.80 -5.44
C GLU A 79 -8.53 -15.43 -6.17
N ASP A 80 -7.49 -15.01 -5.45
CA ASP A 80 -6.17 -14.66 -5.98
C ASP A 80 -5.49 -15.86 -6.65
N SER A 81 -5.48 -17.02 -6.00
CA SER A 81 -4.83 -18.24 -6.52
C SER A 81 -5.49 -18.80 -7.78
N SER A 82 -6.71 -18.38 -8.11
CA SER A 82 -7.47 -18.88 -9.27
C SER A 82 -7.85 -17.78 -10.26
N ALA A 83 -7.46 -16.54 -10.01
CA ALA A 83 -7.72 -15.42 -10.90
C ALA A 83 -6.94 -15.61 -12.21
N GLY A 84 -7.61 -15.43 -13.35
CA GLY A 84 -6.92 -15.47 -14.65
C GLY A 84 -6.08 -14.22 -14.90
N THR A 85 -6.36 -13.14 -14.18
CA THR A 85 -5.61 -11.88 -14.23
C THR A 85 -5.87 -11.14 -12.93
N ASP A 86 -4.81 -10.64 -12.30
CA ASP A 86 -4.85 -9.84 -11.08
C ASP A 86 -4.11 -8.51 -11.27
N ALA A 87 -4.40 -7.56 -10.39
CA ALA A 87 -3.70 -6.29 -10.31
C ALA A 87 -3.72 -5.72 -8.90
N ASN A 88 -2.61 -5.09 -8.53
CA ASN A 88 -2.44 -4.29 -7.34
C ASN A 88 -2.36 -2.81 -7.71
N PHE A 89 -3.14 -1.98 -7.01
CA PHE A 89 -3.16 -0.53 -7.18
C PHE A 89 -2.69 0.14 -5.90
N VAL A 90 -1.76 1.09 -6.02
CA VAL A 90 -1.36 1.99 -4.93
C VAL A 90 -1.74 3.40 -5.33
N MET A 91 -2.56 4.05 -4.51
CA MET A 91 -3.15 5.35 -4.82
C MET A 91 -2.98 6.35 -3.68
N THR A 92 -2.96 7.64 -4.03
CA THR A 92 -2.95 8.72 -3.05
C THR A 92 -4.36 9.13 -2.64
N GLY A 93 -4.50 9.82 -1.51
CA GLY A 93 -5.79 10.35 -1.03
C GLY A 93 -6.48 11.32 -2.00
N LYS A 94 -5.72 11.99 -2.86
CA LYS A 94 -6.23 12.85 -3.94
C LYS A 94 -6.63 12.07 -5.21
N GLY A 95 -6.55 10.74 -5.21
CA GLY A 95 -6.84 9.90 -6.36
C GLY A 95 -5.69 9.78 -7.36
N GLY A 96 -4.48 10.23 -7.00
CA GLY A 96 -3.30 10.04 -7.84
C GLY A 96 -2.84 8.59 -7.82
N ILE A 97 -2.32 8.11 -8.96
CA ILE A 97 -1.72 6.76 -9.04
C ILE A 97 -0.25 6.85 -8.61
N VAL A 98 0.13 6.03 -7.64
CA VAL A 98 1.53 5.84 -7.22
C VAL A 98 2.14 4.68 -7.99
N GLU A 99 1.43 3.55 -8.05
CA GLU A 99 1.88 2.33 -8.69
C GLU A 99 0.68 1.52 -9.18
N ILE A 100 0.85 0.87 -10.33
CA ILE A 100 -0.04 -0.16 -10.84
C ILE A 100 0.84 -1.33 -11.22
N GLN A 101 0.54 -2.50 -10.67
CA GLN A 101 1.17 -3.75 -11.06
C GLN A 101 0.08 -4.76 -11.40
N GLY A 102 -0.05 -5.09 -12.68
CA GLY A 102 -0.98 -6.11 -13.17
C GLY A 102 -0.21 -7.30 -13.73
N THR A 103 -0.76 -8.49 -13.52
CA THR A 103 -0.26 -9.75 -14.07
C THR A 103 -1.41 -10.50 -14.71
N ALA A 104 -1.15 -11.12 -15.86
CA ALA A 104 -2.07 -12.08 -16.46
C ALA A 104 -1.46 -13.48 -16.31
N GLU A 105 -2.20 -14.39 -15.70
CA GLU A 105 -1.82 -15.81 -15.65
C GLU A 105 -2.44 -16.51 -16.87
N GLY A 106 -1.60 -17.03 -17.77
CA GLY A 106 -2.06 -17.76 -18.96
C GLY A 106 -1.48 -17.22 -20.27
N GLU A 107 -2.34 -17.01 -21.27
CA GLU A 107 -1.92 -16.53 -22.59
C GLU A 107 -1.62 -15.02 -22.55
N PRO A 108 -0.39 -14.59 -22.89
CA PRO A 108 -0.10 -13.19 -23.15
C PRO A 108 -0.83 -12.72 -24.40
N PHE A 109 -1.31 -11.48 -24.36
CA PHE A 109 -1.99 -10.79 -25.48
C PHE A 109 -1.02 -10.19 -26.50
#